data_AF-A0ABD0R349-F1
#
_entry.id   AF-A0ABD0R349-F1
#
_cell.length_a   1.000
_cell.length_b   1.000
_cell.length_c   1.000
_cell.angle_alpha   90.00
_cell.angle_beta   90.00
_cell.angle_gamma   90.00
#
_symmetry.space_group_name_H-M   'P 1'
#
loop_
_entity.id
_entity.type
_entity.pdbx_description
1 polymer ?
#
loop_
_entity_poly.entity_id
_entity_poly.type
_entity_poly.pdbx_seq_one_letter_code
_entity_poly.pdbx_strand_id
1 'polypeptide(L)' 'FNVSSTQFVGNLQESQAGQERALEQILEYELLLIQQLNFHLVVHNPYRPMEGFLIDLK' A
#
# COMPACT_ATOMS: atom_id res chain seq x y z
N PHE A 1 4.98 8.85 -1.70
CA PHE A 1 4.21 9.35 -0.55
C PHE A 1 4.75 8.69 0.69
N ASN A 2 5.01 9.45 1.75
CA ASN A 2 5.39 8.92 3.05
C ASN A 2 4.21 9.19 3.99
N VAL A 3 3.61 8.14 4.53
CA VAL A 3 2.38 8.18 5.34
C VAL A 3 2.65 7.43 6.64
N SER A 4 2.21 7.97 7.79
CA SER A 4 2.32 7.26 9.07
C SER A 4 1.26 6.17 9.19
N SER A 5 1.51 5.13 9.99
CA SER A 5 0.54 4.04 10.17
C SER A 5 -0.81 4.53 10.73
N THR A 6 -0.78 5.54 11.62
CA THR A 6 -1.98 6.18 12.16
C THR A 6 -2.77 6.95 11.09
N GLN A 7 -2.08 7.64 10.18
CA GLN A 7 -2.71 8.30 9.04
C GLN A 7 -3.26 7.27 8.05
N PHE A 8 -2.59 6.13 7.87
CA PHE A 8 -3.01 5.04 6.99
C PHE A 8 -4.36 4.46 7.45
N VAL A 9 -4.46 4.01 8.70
CA VAL A 9 -5.72 3.48 9.25
C VAL A 9 -6.80 4.55 9.43
N GLY A 10 -6.41 5.82 9.57
CA GLY A 10 -7.34 6.95 9.60
C GLY A 10 -8.12 7.17 8.30
N ASN A 11 -7.69 6.56 7.18
CA ASN A 11 -8.46 6.57 5.92
C ASN A 11 -9.59 5.52 5.90
N LEU A 12 -9.63 4.61 6.87
CA LEU A 12 -10.71 3.62 6.98
C LEU A 12 -11.96 4.27 7.58
N GLN A 13 -13.12 4.05 6.96
CA GLN A 13 -14.42 4.52 7.45
C GLN A 13 -14.94 3.65 8.61
N GLU A 14 -14.14 3.52 9.67
CA GLU A 14 -14.45 2.76 10.87
C GLU A 14 -14.46 3.65 12.12
N SER A 15 -14.99 3.13 13.24
CA SER A 15 -14.83 3.78 14.53
C SER A 15 -13.36 3.75 14.97
N GLN A 16 -12.98 4.62 15.91
CA GLN A 16 -11.60 4.70 16.39
C GLN A 16 -11.09 3.35 16.95
N ALA A 17 -11.95 2.59 17.63
CA ALA A 17 -11.63 1.24 18.09
C ALA A 17 -11.48 0.22 16.93
N GLY A 18 -12.16 0.45 15.80
CA GLY A 18 -11.95 -0.34 14.57
C GLY A 18 -10.59 -0.06 13.94
N GLN A 19 -10.21 1.21 13.86
CA GLN A 19 -8.91 1.63 13.33
C GLN A 19 -7.73 1.08 14.14
N GLU A 20 -7.85 1.05 15.48
CA GLU A 20 -6.84 0.43 16.36
C GLU A 20 -6.70 -1.07 16.09
N ARG A 21 -7.82 -1.79 15.97
CA ARG A 21 -7.79 -3.23 15.62
C ARG A 21 -7.23 -3.48 14.22
N ALA A 22 -7.57 -2.64 13.25
CA ALA A 22 -7.04 -2.74 11.90
C ALA A 22 -5.52 -2.52 11.90
N LEU A 23 -5.01 -1.58 12.70
CA LEU A 23 -3.57 -1.36 12.86
C LEU A 23 -2.87 -2.60 13.43
N GLU A 24 -3.43 -3.20 14.48
CA GLU A 24 -2.90 -4.44 15.08
C GLU A 24 -2.85 -5.58 14.05
N GLN A 25 -3.92 -5.77 13.28
CA GLN A 25 -3.99 -6.78 12.22
C GLN A 25 -2.97 -6.52 11.11
N ILE A 26 -2.80 -5.28 10.66
CA ILE A 26 -1.82 -4.93 9.63
C ILE A 26 -0.40 -5.32 10.07
N LEU A 27 -0.04 -5.03 11.32
CA LEU A 27 1.27 -5.37 11.87
C LEU A 27 1.47 -6.89 11.99
N GLU A 28 0.42 -7.63 12.37
CA GLU A 28 0.46 -9.09 12.44
C GLU A 28 0.67 -9.72 11.04
N TYR A 29 0.00 -9.19 10.03
CA TYR A 29 0.07 -9.71 8.66
C TYR A 29 1.25 -9.19 7.83
N GLU A 30 1.97 -8.17 8.28
CA GLU A 30 3.05 -7.54 7.51
C GLU A 30 4.14 -8.54 7.11
N LEU A 31 4.66 -9.30 8.08
CA LEU A 31 5.70 -10.29 7.81
C LEU A 31 5.16 -11.45 6.96
N LEU A 32 3.94 -11.92 7.26
CA LEU A 32 3.31 -13.00 6.50
C LEU A 32 3.18 -12.61 5.02
N LEU A 33 2.70 -11.40 4.74
CA LEU A 33 2.55 -10.88 3.39
C LEU A 33 3.90 -10.87 2.64
N ILE A 34 4.95 -10.35 3.27
CA ILE A 34 6.30 -10.29 2.67
C ILE A 34 6.81 -11.70 2.33
N GLN A 35 6.59 -12.67 3.22
CA GLN A 35 6.96 -14.07 2.99
C GLN A 35 6.17 -14.68 1.82
N GLN A 36 4.85 -14.44 1.75
CA GLN A 36 4.02 -14.95 0.64
C GLN A 36 4.42 -14.34 -0.71
N LEU A 37 4.94 -13.11 -0.72
CA LEU A 37 5.48 -12.47 -1.90
C LEU A 37 6.91 -12.94 -2.26
N ASN A 38 7.47 -13.92 -1.55
CA ASN A 38 8.86 -14.37 -1.71
C ASN A 38 9.86 -13.22 -1.60
N PHE A 39 9.58 -12.20 -0.78
CA PHE A 39 10.37 -10.98 -0.66
C PHE A 39 10.50 -10.16 -1.96
N HIS A 40 9.70 -10.45 -3.00
CA HIS A 40 9.63 -9.66 -4.22
C HIS A 40 8.64 -8.49 -4.03
N LEU A 41 9.13 -7.39 -3.44
CA LEU A 41 8.30 -6.22 -3.11
C LEU A 41 8.24 -5.16 -4.23
N VAL A 42 9.01 -5.34 -5.30
CA VAL A 42 9.05 -4.41 -6.43
C VAL A 42 7.97 -4.80 -7.44
N VAL A 43 6.98 -3.92 -7.62
CA VAL A 43 5.90 -4.09 -8.60
C VAL A 43 6.01 -3.01 -9.68
N HIS A 44 6.08 -3.44 -10.94
CA HIS A 44 6.12 -2.54 -12.08
C HIS A 44 4.70 -2.15 -12.50
N ASN A 45 4.30 -0.92 -12.18
CA ASN A 45 2.99 -0.40 -12.57
C ASN A 45 3.02 0.22 -13.98
N PRO A 46 1.93 0.12 -14.76
CA PRO A 46 1.87 0.60 -16.14
C PRO A 46 1.81 2.14 -16.29
N TYR A 47 1.73 2.92 -15.20
CA TYR A 47 1.65 4.39 -15.27
C TYR A 47 2.85 5.02 -16.00
N ARG A 48 4.07 4.58 -15.68
CA ARG A 48 5.29 5.10 -16.32
C ARG A 48 5.38 4.79 -17.82
N PRO A 49 5.18 3.55 -18.31
CA PRO A 49 5.19 3.31 -19.74
C PRO A 49 4.03 3.99 -20.48
N MET A 50 2.87 4.14 -19.83
CA MET A 50 1.74 4.90 -20.40
C MET A 50 2.07 6.39 -20.56
N GLU A 51 2.70 7.02 -19.55
CA GLU A 51 3.18 8.40 -19.66
C GLU A 51 4.22 8.54 -20.80
N GLY A 52 5.16 7.61 -20.90
CA GLY A 52 6.13 7.58 -21.99
C GLY A 52 5.48 7.48 -23.38
N PHE A 53 4.46 6.63 -23.51
CA PHE A 53 3.69 6.50 -24.74
C PHE A 53 2.93 7.79 -25.10
N LEU A 54 2.31 8.45 -24.11
CA LEU A 54 1.63 9.73 -24.32
C LEU A 54 2.59 10.87 -24.70
N ILE A 55 3.84 10.84 -24.23
CA ILE A 55 4.88 11.78 -24.62
C ILE A 55 5.30 11.54 -26.07
N ASP A 56 5.49 10.27 -26.47
CA ASP A 56 5.91 9.90 -27.83
C ASP A 56 4.85 10.23 -28.89
N LEU A 57 3.56 10.20 -28.51
CA LEU A 57 2.45 10.61 -29.36
C LEU A 57 2.31 12.14 -29.55
N LYS A 58 3.01 12.95 -28.75
CA LYS A 58 2.84 14.40 -28.68
C LYS A 58 3.82 15.14 -29.57
#